data_AF-A0A506X7X0-F1
#
_entry.id   AF-A0A506X7X0-F1
#
_cell.length_a   1.000
_cell.length_b   1.000
_cell.length_c   1.000
_cell.angle_alpha   90.00
_cell.angle_beta   90.00
_cell.angle_gamma   90.00
#
_symmetry.space_group_name_H-M   'P 1'
#
loop_
_entity.id
_entity.type
_entity.pdbx_description
1 polymer ?
#
loop_
_entity_poly.entity_id
_entity_poly.type
_entity_poly.pdbx_seq_one_letter_code
_entity_poly.pdbx_strand_id
1 'polypeptide(L)' 'MADPKGFLKVQERELPARRPVPVRIMDWKEVYESQDSSQLRRQAGRCMDCGVPFCHQGCPLG' A
#
# COMPACT_ATOMS: atom_id res chain seq x y z
N MET A 1 12.19 -12.90 -7.15
CA MET A 1 12.09 -11.59 -7.82
C MET A 1 10.62 -11.31 -8.06
N ALA A 2 10.13 -10.13 -7.71
CA ALA A 2 8.76 -9.74 -8.04
C ALA A 2 8.60 -9.70 -9.58
N ASP A 3 7.38 -9.88 -10.08
CA ASP A 3 7.10 -9.78 -11.52
C ASP A 3 7.50 -8.37 -12.02
N PRO A 4 8.45 -8.23 -12.96
CA PRO A 4 8.85 -6.91 -13.48
C PRO A 4 7.70 -6.14 -14.15
N LYS A 5 6.65 -6.84 -14.55
CA LYS A 5 5.42 -6.25 -15.11
C LYS A 5 4.31 -6.12 -14.06
N GLY A 6 4.59 -6.37 -12.78
CA GLY A 6 3.61 -6.35 -11.69
C GLY A 6 2.87 -5.01 -11.59
N PHE A 7 3.57 -3.89 -11.76
CA PHE A 7 2.97 -2.56 -11.80
C PHE A 7 1.97 -2.38 -12.96
N LEU A 8 2.24 -2.98 -14.12
CA LEU A 8 1.36 -2.91 -15.31
C LEU A 8 0.16 -3.84 -15.21
N LYS A 9 0.30 -4.97 -14.51
CA LYS A 9 -0.77 -5.95 -14.29
C LYS A 9 -1.73 -5.53 -13.17
N VAL A 10 -1.19 -4.97 -12.09
CA VAL A 10 -1.96 -4.41 -10.98
C VAL A 10 -1.87 -2.89 -11.07
N GLN A 11 -2.74 -2.33 -11.92
CA GLN A 11 -2.68 -0.92 -12.31
C GLN A 11 -3.08 0.01 -11.15
N GLU A 12 -4.04 -0.42 -10.35
CA GLU A 12 -4.62 0.41 -9.30
C GLU A 12 -3.94 0.23 -7.94
N ARG A 13 -3.88 1.33 -7.19
CA ARG A 13 -3.45 1.31 -5.78
C ARG A 13 -4.63 1.00 -4.88
N GLU A 14 -4.61 -0.20 -4.30
CA GLU A 14 -5.53 -0.65 -3.27
C GLU A 14 -5.08 -0.04 -1.93
N LEU A 15 -5.83 0.94 -1.44
CA LEU A 15 -5.64 1.55 -0.13
C LEU A 15 -6.51 0.85 0.92
N PRO A 16 -6.14 0.88 2.20
CA PRO A 16 -7.01 0.41 3.27
C PRO A 16 -8.33 1.19 3.26
N ALA A 17 -9.43 0.48 3.50
CA ALA A 17 -10.72 1.09 3.70
C ALA A 17 -10.68 2.00 4.94
N ARG A 18 -11.51 3.04 4.92
CA ARG A 18 -11.64 3.96 6.04
C ARG A 18 -12.95 3.69 6.75
N ARG A 19 -12.92 3.69 8.08
CA ARG A 19 -14.15 3.67 8.88
C ARG A 19 -15.09 4.81 8.49
N PRO A 20 -16.41 4.59 8.46
CA PRO A 20 -17.38 5.63 8.11
C PRO A 20 -17.24 6.90 8.96
N VAL A 21 -17.45 8.06 8.33
CA VAL A 21 -17.34 9.37 9.02
C VAL A 21 -18.21 9.43 10.28
N PRO A 22 -19.51 9.04 10.25
CA PRO A 22 -20.36 9.13 11.44
C PRO A 22 -19.88 8.27 12.62
N VAL A 23 -19.08 7.23 12.33
CA VAL A 23 -18.55 6.31 13.34
C VAL A 23 -17.23 6.81 13.89
N ARG A 24 -16.30 7.26 13.03
CA ARG A 24 -14.95 7.68 13.45
C ARG A 24 -14.89 9.04 14.15
N ILE A 25 -15.97 9.83 14.12
CA ILE A 25 -16.07 11.08 14.89
C ILE A 25 -16.53 10.85 16.34
N MET A 26 -16.93 9.62 16.68
CA MET A 26 -17.44 9.27 18.01
C MET A 26 -16.38 8.63 18.91
N ASP A 27 -15.16 8.38 18.39
CA ASP A 27 -14.05 7.80 19.14
C ASP A 27 -12.68 8.26 18.60
N TRP A 28 -11.63 7.84 19.28
CA TRP A 28 -10.23 8.13 18.94
C TRP A 28 -9.47 6.91 18.41
N LYS A 29 -10.20 5.90 17.89
CA LYS A 29 -9.57 4.68 17.36
C LYS A 29 -9.02 4.94 15.94
N GLU A 30 -8.14 4.05 15.50
CA GLU A 30 -7.56 4.07 14.15
C GLU A 30 -8.65 4.23 13.07
N VAL A 31 -8.34 5.01 12.03
CA VAL A 31 -9.30 5.35 10.96
C VAL A 31 -9.27 4.31 9.86
N TYR A 32 -8.09 3.74 9.59
CA TYR A 32 -7.90 2.72 8.57
C TYR A 32 -8.25 1.33 9.07
N GLU A 33 -8.90 0.56 8.21
CA GLU A 33 -9.17 -0.85 8.45
C GLU A 33 -7.98 -1.71 8.03
N SER A 34 -7.81 -2.86 8.69
CA SER A 34 -6.78 -3.82 8.34
C SER A 34 -7.03 -4.37 6.93
N GLN A 35 -5.98 -4.39 6.10
CA GLN A 35 -6.05 -5.00 4.79
C GLN A 35 -5.86 -6.50 4.86
N ASP A 36 -6.53 -7.23 3.96
CA ASP A 36 -6.32 -8.66 3.82
C ASP A 36 -4.90 -8.96 3.29
N SER A 37 -4.31 -10.05 3.74
CA SER A 37 -2.96 -10.46 3.34
C SER A 37 -2.82 -10.68 1.82
N SER A 38 -3.88 -11.11 1.13
CA SER A 38 -3.86 -11.26 -0.33
C SER A 38 -3.82 -9.91 -1.05
N GLN A 39 -4.52 -8.89 -0.51
CA GLN A 39 -4.48 -7.51 -1.02
C GLN A 39 -3.06 -6.94 -0.86
N LEU A 40 -2.47 -7.13 0.34
CA LEU A 40 -1.10 -6.69 0.61
C LEU A 40 -0.08 -7.35 -0.31
N ARG A 41 -0.19 -8.66 -0.56
CA ARG A 41 0.67 -9.37 -1.51
C ARG A 41 0.54 -8.82 -2.94
N ARG A 42 -0.69 -8.51 -3.39
CA ARG A 42 -0.90 -7.89 -4.71
C ARG A 42 -0.29 -6.50 -4.80
N GLN A 43 -0.47 -5.65 -3.78
CA GLN A 43 0.16 -4.32 -3.77
C GLN A 43 1.68 -4.38 -3.71
N ALA A 44 2.26 -5.24 -2.86
CA ALA A 44 3.70 -5.42 -2.77
C ALA A 44 4.30 -5.93 -4.10
N GLY A 45 3.55 -6.77 -4.82
CA GLY A 45 3.92 -7.25 -6.16
C GLY A 45 4.02 -6.16 -7.24
N ARG A 46 3.58 -4.93 -6.96
CA ARG A 46 3.75 -3.79 -7.87
C ARG A 46 5.15 -3.18 -7.84
N CYS A 47 5.98 -3.56 -6.87
CA CYS A 47 7.38 -3.13 -6.85
C CYS A 47 8.08 -3.57 -8.14
N MET A 48 8.73 -2.62 -8.83
CA MET A 48 9.38 -2.87 -10.11
C MET A 48 10.83 -3.33 -9.98
N ASP A 49 11.35 -3.47 -8.75
CA ASP A 49 12.75 -3.84 -8.50
C ASP A 49 13.74 -2.98 -9.32
N CYS A 50 13.59 -1.65 -9.22
CA CYS A 50 14.12 -0.67 -10.17
C CYS A 50 15.66 -0.62 -10.34
N GLY A 51 16.44 -1.41 -9.60
CA GLY A 51 17.91 -1.40 -9.58
C GLY A 51 18.54 -0.18 -8.90
N VAL A 52 18.02 1.02 -9.18
CA VAL A 52 18.32 2.26 -8.45
C VAL A 52 17.04 2.70 -7.70
N PRO A 53 16.85 2.27 -6.45
CA PRO A 53 15.59 2.49 -5.74
C PRO A 53 15.46 3.94 -5.24
N PHE A 54 14.84 4.80 -6.04
CA PHE A 54 14.54 6.19 -5.64
C PHE A 54 13.68 6.28 -4.38
N CYS A 55 12.86 5.25 -4.10
CA CYS A 55 12.08 5.17 -2.87
C CYS A 55 12.95 5.18 -1.60
N HIS A 56 14.16 4.60 -1.63
CA HIS A 56 15.07 4.60 -0.47
C HIS A 56 15.69 5.97 -0.25
N GLN A 57 15.98 6.72 -1.32
CA GLN A 57 16.47 8.10 -1.21
C GLN A 57 15.39 9.07 -0.70
N GLY A 58 14.11 8.75 -0.92
CA GLY A 58 12.98 9.51 -0.39
C GLY A 58 12.70 9.27 1.10
N CYS A 59 13.26 8.21 1.68
CA CYS A 59 13.12 7.92 3.10
C CYS A 59 14.24 8.63 3.87
N PRO A 60 13.92 9.48 4.87
CA PRO A 60 14.94 10.17 5.67
C PRO A 60 15.77 9.22 6.55
N LEU A 61 15.37 7.94 6.66
CA LEU A 61 16.08 6.91 7.41
C LEU A 61 16.94 6.01 6.49
N GLY A 62 16.89 6.21 5.17
CA GLY A 62 17.41 5.27 4.16
C GLY A 62 16.47 4.11 3.89
#